data_AF-A0A222G938-F1
#
_entry.id   AF-A0A222G938-F1
#
_cell.length_a   1.000
_cell.length_b   1.000
_cell.length_c   1.000
_cell.angle_alpha   90.00
_cell.angle_beta   90.00
_cell.angle_gamma   90.00
#
_symmetry.space_group_name_H-M   'P 1'
#
loop_
_entity.id
_entity.type
_entity.pdbx_description
1 polymer ?
#
loop_
_entity_poly.entity_id
_entity_poly.type
_entity_poly.pdbx_seq_one_letter_code
_entity_poly.pdbx_strand_id
1 'polypeptide(L)'
;MLLNQNLLSDSSLIMKKLLPLFIALLTTSTLTACVTQNYGNDKDTPLIENESSKNEIAMTRISLGLGYLKMGNTQQAKLNLEKAKRFSPNLVQVHTAFAHYYDTVGEPVLATKAYEHALSINDQDADTLNNYGVFLCRHEKYDAAEKQMLRAIAIPSYILVAQSYENLALCQLKAKQFDKAQTYLEKAIAHSPNRASSLLQMMRLQYAKSDYKLAQSYLHRYEKSTRRFTADALALAFKIFDNQGNKRISKNYGNMLVKMFPNSFEAKQYILNELYQIDADKLAEDYRASLSDHSSRKSKKRIVVLSPKTSSSDENDSLSRHGLKPIMANSVMPTNEQEAESKVKSGEINHASNGDEGYIQKPVAKEEPIKKQAIPTQSDDIILSEKTVTETAVKSEINRTPMVSLPIHVVIKGDSLFAISKHYNIVMKSLERWNKLRRPYLLKIGDVLYLADPKSATKR
;
A
#
# COMPACT_ATOMS: atom_id res chain seq x y z
N MET A 1 -43.55 58.07 -70.49
CA MET A 1 -42.22 57.42 -70.32
C MET A 1 -41.39 58.32 -69.39
N LEU A 2 -40.45 57.80 -68.60
CA LEU A 2 -39.65 58.52 -67.58
C LEU A 2 -40.39 58.92 -66.28
N LEU A 3 -40.64 57.97 -65.37
CA LEU A 3 -40.82 58.28 -63.94
C LEU A 3 -40.67 57.07 -62.99
N ASN A 4 -39.75 56.13 -63.27
CA ASN A 4 -39.40 55.08 -62.28
C ASN A 4 -38.04 54.38 -62.53
N GLN A 5 -36.92 55.11 -62.49
CA GLN A 5 -35.56 54.52 -62.58
C GLN A 5 -34.58 54.93 -61.47
N ASN A 6 -34.89 55.95 -60.65
CA ASN A 6 -33.93 56.50 -59.68
C ASN A 6 -33.93 55.81 -58.28
N LEU A 7 -34.85 54.88 -57.98
CA LEU A 7 -34.87 54.20 -56.68
C LEU A 7 -34.02 52.91 -56.61
N LEU A 8 -33.56 52.37 -57.76
CA LEU A 8 -32.80 51.11 -57.81
C LEU A 8 -31.28 51.30 -57.85
N SER A 9 -30.78 52.51 -58.10
CA SER A 9 -29.35 52.82 -58.06
C SER A 9 -28.79 52.87 -56.64
N ASP A 10 -29.51 53.52 -55.72
CA ASP A 10 -29.01 53.82 -54.37
C ASP A 10 -28.88 52.57 -53.49
N SER A 11 -29.83 51.63 -53.61
CA SER A 11 -29.76 50.35 -52.90
C SER A 11 -28.50 49.55 -53.25
N SER A 12 -28.06 49.58 -54.52
CA SER A 12 -26.83 48.91 -54.96
C SER A 12 -25.55 49.58 -54.41
N LEU A 13 -25.57 50.91 -54.24
CA LEU A 13 -24.45 51.69 -53.72
C LEU A 13 -24.30 51.51 -52.21
N ILE A 14 -25.43 51.49 -51.49
CA ILE A 14 -25.49 51.23 -50.04
C ILE A 14 -24.98 49.82 -49.74
N MET A 15 -25.42 48.80 -50.50
CA MET A 15 -24.97 47.42 -50.31
C MET A 15 -23.45 47.27 -50.53
N LYS A 16 -22.89 47.91 -51.55
CA LYS A 16 -21.43 47.92 -51.80
C LYS A 16 -20.62 48.64 -50.72
N LYS A 17 -21.18 49.65 -50.04
CA LYS A 17 -20.53 50.33 -48.90
C LYS A 17 -20.64 49.55 -47.59
N LEU A 18 -21.74 48.80 -47.38
CA LEU A 18 -21.95 47.99 -46.17
C LEU A 18 -21.30 46.61 -46.23
N LEU A 19 -21.07 46.04 -47.42
CA LEU A 19 -20.38 44.76 -47.59
C LEU A 19 -18.98 44.69 -46.92
N PRO A 20 -18.05 45.65 -47.11
CA PRO A 20 -16.76 45.61 -46.40
C PRO A 20 -16.92 45.80 -44.89
N LEU A 21 -17.96 46.52 -44.43
CA LEU A 21 -18.26 46.67 -43.00
C LEU A 21 -18.73 45.35 -42.39
N PHE A 22 -19.60 44.60 -43.08
CA PHE A 22 -20.05 43.28 -42.67
C PHE A 22 -18.91 42.24 -42.70
N ILE A 23 -18.05 42.28 -43.72
CA ILE A 23 -16.87 41.41 -43.78
C ILE A 23 -15.92 41.72 -42.61
N ALA A 24 -15.69 42.99 -42.29
CA ALA A 24 -14.89 43.40 -41.12
C ALA A 24 -15.52 42.97 -39.78
N LEU A 25 -16.84 43.07 -39.64
CA LEU A 25 -17.56 42.64 -38.43
C LEU A 25 -17.56 41.11 -38.27
N LEU A 26 -17.57 40.36 -39.38
CA LEU A 26 -17.51 38.90 -39.39
C LEU A 26 -16.08 38.37 -39.12
N THR A 27 -15.04 39.03 -39.65
CA THR A 27 -13.64 38.68 -39.35
C THR A 27 -13.28 39.01 -37.90
N THR A 28 -13.70 40.17 -37.37
CA THR A 28 -13.47 40.49 -35.95
C THR A 28 -14.18 39.53 -34.99
N SER A 29 -15.32 38.96 -35.38
CA SER A 29 -16.06 37.96 -34.57
C SER A 29 -15.43 36.56 -34.58
N THR A 30 -14.54 36.24 -35.54
CA THR A 30 -13.93 34.91 -35.68
C THR A 30 -12.51 34.81 -35.13
N LEU A 31 -11.88 35.91 -34.72
CA LEU A 31 -10.50 35.93 -34.20
C LEU A 31 -10.36 35.79 -32.67
N THR A 32 -11.45 35.67 -31.90
CA THR A 32 -11.41 35.47 -30.43
C THR A 32 -11.17 34.01 -30.01
N ALA A 33 -10.28 33.31 -30.71
CA ALA A 33 -9.74 32.03 -30.28
C ALA A 33 -8.71 32.24 -29.17
N CYS A 34 -9.16 32.33 -27.91
CA CYS A 34 -8.27 32.42 -26.75
C CYS A 34 -7.44 31.14 -26.57
N VAL A 35 -6.21 31.13 -27.08
CA VAL A 35 -5.23 30.06 -26.82
C VAL A 35 -4.61 30.30 -25.44
N THR A 36 -5.19 29.68 -24.41
CA THR A 36 -4.60 29.64 -23.06
C THR A 36 -3.33 28.81 -23.08
N GLN A 37 -2.16 29.47 -23.06
CA GLN A 37 -0.87 28.81 -22.85
C GLN A 37 -0.54 28.78 -21.35
N ASN A 38 -0.40 27.57 -20.79
CA ASN A 38 0.14 27.40 -19.45
C ASN A 38 1.65 27.62 -19.50
N TYR A 39 2.20 28.49 -18.65
CA TYR A 39 3.64 28.70 -18.54
C TYR A 39 4.22 27.97 -17.33
N GLY A 40 5.50 27.60 -17.43
CA GLY A 40 6.25 26.96 -16.36
C GLY A 40 6.45 27.88 -15.14
N ASN A 41 7.14 27.34 -14.12
CA ASN A 41 7.57 28.16 -12.98
C ASN A 41 8.56 29.27 -13.37
N ASP A 42 9.17 29.13 -14.55
CA ASP A 42 9.85 30.21 -15.25
C ASP A 42 8.93 30.71 -16.38
N LYS A 43 8.61 32.00 -16.37
CA LYS A 43 7.47 32.57 -17.11
C LYS A 43 7.64 32.55 -18.63
N ASP A 44 8.85 32.27 -19.10
CA ASP A 44 9.23 32.33 -20.51
C ASP A 44 9.19 30.94 -21.19
N THR A 45 8.81 29.89 -20.45
CA THR A 45 8.68 28.52 -20.98
C THR A 45 7.22 28.08 -21.10
N PRO A 46 6.65 27.92 -22.32
CA PRO A 46 5.32 27.35 -22.48
C PRO A 46 5.35 25.84 -22.14
N LEU A 47 4.42 25.39 -21.30
CA LEU A 47 4.24 23.99 -20.97
C LEU A 47 3.56 23.27 -22.14
N ILE A 48 4.35 22.53 -22.92
CA ILE A 48 3.83 21.67 -23.99
C ILE A 48 3.23 20.40 -23.36
N GLU A 49 1.95 20.46 -23.01
CA GLU A 49 1.18 19.33 -22.46
C GLU A 49 0.89 18.25 -23.53
N ASN A 50 1.92 17.48 -23.89
CA ASN A 50 1.80 16.32 -24.78
C ASN A 50 1.41 15.03 -24.01
N GLU A 51 1.08 13.95 -24.73
CA GLU A 51 0.68 12.67 -24.12
C GLU A 51 1.77 12.04 -23.23
N SER A 52 3.07 12.24 -23.53
CA SER A 52 4.16 11.79 -22.64
C SER A 52 4.09 12.50 -21.29
N SER A 53 3.95 13.83 -21.31
CA SER A 53 3.81 14.67 -20.12
C SER A 53 2.58 14.27 -19.30
N LYS A 54 1.43 14.02 -19.94
CA LYS A 54 0.23 13.49 -19.26
C LYS A 54 0.49 12.13 -18.61
N ASN A 55 1.15 11.21 -19.32
CA ASN A 55 1.50 9.89 -18.80
C ASN A 55 2.47 9.97 -17.61
N GLU A 56 3.46 10.86 -17.64
CA GLU A 56 4.38 11.11 -16.52
C GLU A 56 3.64 11.68 -15.30
N ILE A 57 2.71 12.61 -15.50
CA ILE A 57 1.83 13.13 -14.44
C ILE A 57 0.94 12.01 -13.89
N ALA A 58 0.36 11.16 -14.75
CA ALA A 58 -0.45 10.02 -14.35
C ALA A 58 0.36 8.98 -13.55
N MET A 59 1.58 8.65 -13.96
CA MET A 59 2.49 7.75 -13.24
C MET A 59 2.93 8.31 -11.89
N THR A 60 3.14 9.62 -11.80
CA THR A 60 3.40 10.32 -10.52
C THR A 60 2.18 10.21 -9.59
N ARG A 61 0.97 10.40 -10.14
CA ARG A 61 -0.29 10.26 -9.39
C ARG A 61 -0.55 8.82 -8.95
N ILE A 62 -0.28 7.83 -9.80
CA ILE A 62 -0.32 6.40 -9.43
C ILE A 62 0.61 6.12 -8.25
N SER A 63 1.86 6.58 -8.33
CA SER A 63 2.88 6.37 -7.29
C SER A 63 2.44 6.96 -5.95
N LEU A 64 1.88 8.18 -5.95
CA LEU A 64 1.29 8.80 -4.75
C LEU A 64 0.07 8.03 -4.24
N GLY A 65 -0.83 7.61 -5.12
CA GLY A 65 -2.04 6.87 -4.75
C GLY A 65 -1.74 5.55 -4.07
N LEU A 66 -0.79 4.78 -4.63
CA LEU A 66 -0.29 3.54 -4.04
C LEU A 66 0.47 3.79 -2.73
N GLY A 67 1.16 4.93 -2.63
CA GLY A 67 1.77 5.40 -1.38
C GLY A 67 0.76 5.59 -0.25
N TYR A 68 -0.32 6.35 -0.51
CA TYR A 68 -1.41 6.54 0.45
C TYR A 68 -2.11 5.24 0.82
N LEU A 69 -2.31 4.35 -0.15
CA LEU A 69 -2.90 3.03 0.06
C LEU A 69 -2.05 2.18 1.04
N LYS A 70 -0.72 2.29 1.00
CA LYS A 70 0.22 1.65 1.97
C LYS A 70 0.07 2.16 3.39
N MET A 71 -0.31 3.42 3.53
CA MET A 71 -0.55 4.07 4.81
C MET A 71 -1.98 3.80 5.33
N GLY A 72 -2.77 2.95 4.65
CA GLY A 72 -4.18 2.72 4.95
C GLY A 72 -5.11 3.88 4.51
N ASN A 73 -4.58 4.93 3.88
CA ASN A 73 -5.35 6.10 3.47
C ASN A 73 -5.99 5.85 2.08
N THR A 74 -7.03 5.02 2.08
CA THR A 74 -7.79 4.62 0.88
C THR A 74 -8.43 5.81 0.17
N GLN A 75 -8.85 6.85 0.90
CA GLN A 75 -9.46 8.05 0.33
C GLN A 75 -8.47 8.85 -0.53
N GLN A 76 -7.28 9.15 0.01
CA GLN A 76 -6.23 9.84 -0.76
C GLN A 76 -5.64 8.96 -1.87
N ALA A 77 -5.66 7.64 -1.69
CA ALA A 77 -5.32 6.69 -2.74
C ALA A 77 -6.26 6.85 -3.95
N LYS A 78 -7.57 6.66 -3.73
CA LYS A 78 -8.60 6.78 -4.79
C LYS A 78 -8.57 8.16 -5.46
N LEU A 79 -8.44 9.24 -4.69
CA LEU A 79 -8.35 10.61 -5.23
C LEU A 79 -7.16 10.80 -6.18
N ASN A 80 -6.00 10.20 -5.90
CA ASN A 80 -4.85 10.30 -6.80
C ASN A 80 -4.99 9.38 -8.02
N LEU A 81 -5.57 8.19 -7.89
CA LEU A 81 -5.86 7.31 -9.05
C LEU A 81 -6.90 7.92 -9.99
N GLU A 82 -7.96 8.54 -9.48
CA GLU A 82 -8.94 9.29 -10.30
C GLU A 82 -8.28 10.47 -11.02
N LYS A 83 -7.33 11.17 -10.37
CA LYS A 83 -6.53 12.20 -11.05
C LYS A 83 -5.66 11.60 -12.16
N ALA A 84 -5.00 10.46 -11.92
CA ALA A 84 -4.19 9.77 -12.93
C ALA A 84 -5.03 9.42 -14.17
N LYS A 85 -6.24 8.88 -13.96
CA LYS A 85 -7.20 8.56 -15.02
C LYS A 85 -7.70 9.77 -15.81
N ARG A 86 -7.80 10.95 -15.18
CA ARG A 86 -8.13 12.20 -15.89
C ARG A 86 -7.01 12.70 -16.79
N PHE A 87 -5.75 12.49 -16.40
CA PHE A 87 -4.61 12.84 -17.25
C PHE A 87 -4.43 11.85 -18.41
N SER A 88 -4.47 10.55 -18.10
CA SER A 88 -4.22 9.49 -19.08
C SER A 88 -5.23 8.35 -18.95
N PRO A 89 -6.45 8.49 -19.51
CA PRO A 89 -7.52 7.49 -19.37
C PRO A 89 -7.19 6.15 -20.04
N ASN A 90 -6.29 6.14 -21.03
CA ASN A 90 -5.88 4.96 -21.80
C ASN A 90 -4.49 4.44 -21.40
N LEU A 91 -3.93 4.87 -20.26
CA LEU A 91 -2.67 4.34 -19.75
C LEU A 91 -2.92 3.06 -18.95
N VAL A 92 -2.35 1.94 -19.40
CA VAL A 92 -2.54 0.59 -18.81
C VAL A 92 -2.33 0.60 -17.29
N GLN A 93 -1.24 1.25 -16.85
CA GLN A 93 -0.81 1.32 -15.46
C GLN A 93 -1.83 2.04 -14.55
N VAL A 94 -2.69 2.92 -15.09
CA VAL A 94 -3.80 3.52 -14.32
C VAL A 94 -4.79 2.45 -13.91
N HIS A 95 -5.24 1.62 -14.84
CA HIS A 95 -6.24 0.59 -14.59
C HIS A 95 -5.66 -0.55 -13.74
N THR A 96 -4.40 -0.92 -13.96
CA THR A 96 -3.67 -1.86 -13.09
C THR A 96 -3.52 -1.34 -11.66
N ALA A 97 -3.33 -0.03 -11.47
CA ALA A 97 -3.32 0.59 -10.15
C ALA A 97 -4.71 0.67 -9.50
N PHE A 98 -5.78 0.91 -10.27
CA PHE A 98 -7.16 0.76 -9.79
C PHE A 98 -7.46 -0.69 -9.39
N ALA A 99 -7.00 -1.67 -10.16
CA ALA A 99 -7.19 -3.08 -9.85
C ALA A 99 -6.57 -3.45 -8.50
N HIS A 100 -5.33 -3.01 -8.26
CA HIS A 100 -4.66 -3.16 -6.98
C HIS A 100 -5.33 -2.38 -5.83
N TYR A 101 -5.88 -1.19 -6.10
CA TYR A 101 -6.68 -0.45 -5.14
C TYR A 101 -7.92 -1.24 -4.71
N TYR A 102 -8.72 -1.70 -5.69
CA TYR A 102 -9.95 -2.46 -5.45
C TYR A 102 -9.69 -3.76 -4.70
N ASP A 103 -8.65 -4.49 -5.08
CA ASP A 103 -8.15 -5.66 -4.36
C ASP A 103 -7.80 -5.35 -2.90
N THR A 104 -7.06 -4.26 -2.66
CA THR A 104 -6.66 -3.85 -1.30
C THR A 104 -7.81 -3.39 -0.41
N VAL A 105 -8.90 -2.86 -0.98
CA VAL A 105 -10.10 -2.44 -0.22
C VAL A 105 -11.19 -3.52 -0.14
N GLY A 106 -10.96 -4.71 -0.67
CA GLY A 106 -11.92 -5.83 -0.61
C GLY A 106 -13.04 -5.79 -1.65
N GLU A 107 -12.80 -5.17 -2.81
CA GLU A 107 -13.73 -5.07 -3.94
C GLU A 107 -13.27 -5.94 -5.14
N PRO A 108 -13.16 -7.28 -5.01
CA PRO A 108 -12.48 -8.15 -5.99
C PRO A 108 -13.17 -8.20 -7.37
N VAL A 109 -14.47 -7.95 -7.44
CA VAL A 109 -15.20 -7.85 -8.71
C VAL A 109 -14.76 -6.61 -9.50
N LEU A 110 -14.55 -5.48 -8.82
CA LEU A 110 -14.04 -4.25 -9.44
C LEU A 110 -12.55 -4.36 -9.77
N ALA A 111 -11.78 -5.08 -8.94
CA ALA A 111 -10.38 -5.41 -9.24
C ALA A 111 -10.27 -6.24 -10.53
N THR A 112 -11.10 -7.27 -10.68
CA THR A 112 -11.16 -8.11 -11.89
C THR A 112 -11.46 -7.27 -13.14
N LYS A 113 -12.52 -6.45 -13.10
CA LYS A 113 -12.90 -5.55 -14.20
C LYS A 113 -11.79 -4.55 -14.56
N ALA A 114 -11.04 -4.05 -13.56
CA ALA A 114 -9.94 -3.13 -13.80
C ALA A 114 -8.71 -3.81 -14.43
N TYR A 115 -8.39 -5.05 -14.06
CA TYR A 115 -7.37 -5.86 -14.76
C TYR A 115 -7.80 -6.20 -16.20
N GLU A 116 -9.06 -6.60 -16.40
CA GLU A 116 -9.60 -6.88 -17.74
C GLU A 116 -9.59 -5.63 -18.62
N HIS A 117 -9.92 -4.45 -18.07
CA HIS A 117 -9.83 -3.19 -18.81
C HIS A 117 -8.38 -2.81 -19.14
N ALA A 118 -7.44 -2.97 -18.21
CA ALA A 118 -6.01 -2.77 -18.47
C ALA A 118 -5.51 -3.65 -19.63
N LEU A 119 -5.89 -4.94 -19.62
CA LEU A 119 -5.55 -5.91 -20.66
C LEU A 119 -6.34 -5.73 -21.97
N SER A 120 -7.44 -4.97 -21.96
CA SER A 120 -8.14 -4.56 -23.20
C SER A 120 -7.45 -3.39 -23.91
N ILE A 121 -6.64 -2.61 -23.19
CA ILE A 121 -5.80 -1.53 -23.74
C ILE A 121 -4.50 -2.11 -24.30
N ASN A 122 -3.87 -3.05 -23.57
CA ASN A 122 -2.70 -3.80 -24.03
C ASN A 122 -2.75 -5.23 -23.46
N ASP A 123 -3.03 -6.21 -24.30
CA ASP A 123 -3.17 -7.62 -23.91
C ASP A 123 -1.83 -8.33 -23.65
N GLN A 124 -0.72 -7.66 -23.96
CA GLN A 124 0.66 -8.12 -23.80
C GLN A 124 1.44 -7.36 -22.70
N ASP A 125 0.78 -6.53 -21.88
CA ASP A 125 1.43 -5.88 -20.74
C ASP A 125 1.81 -6.91 -19.67
N ALA A 126 3.06 -7.35 -19.69
CA ALA A 126 3.55 -8.45 -18.88
C ALA A 126 3.46 -8.19 -17.36
N ASP A 127 3.67 -6.95 -16.93
CA ASP A 127 3.49 -6.56 -15.52
C ASP A 127 2.03 -6.72 -15.09
N THR A 128 1.07 -6.25 -15.90
CA THR A 128 -0.36 -6.42 -15.63
C THR A 128 -0.79 -7.88 -15.69
N LEU A 129 -0.29 -8.67 -16.63
CA LEU A 129 -0.54 -10.12 -16.70
C LEU A 129 -0.03 -10.85 -15.44
N ASN A 130 1.19 -10.58 -15.00
CA ASN A 130 1.72 -11.14 -13.75
C ASN A 130 0.92 -10.68 -12.53
N ASN A 131 0.62 -9.37 -12.43
CA ASN A 131 -0.12 -8.81 -11.30
C ASN A 131 -1.56 -9.34 -11.23
N TYR A 132 -2.22 -9.53 -12.38
CA TYR A 132 -3.54 -10.18 -12.44
C TYR A 132 -3.45 -11.64 -12.01
N GLY A 133 -2.40 -12.36 -12.41
CA GLY A 133 -2.12 -13.70 -11.89
C GLY A 133 -1.96 -13.73 -10.36
N VAL A 134 -1.22 -12.77 -9.79
CA VAL A 134 -1.04 -12.64 -8.33
C VAL A 134 -2.38 -12.41 -7.63
N PHE A 135 -3.21 -11.51 -8.18
CA PHE A 135 -4.57 -11.25 -7.69
C PHE A 135 -5.45 -12.50 -7.75
N LEU A 136 -5.50 -13.19 -8.89
CA LEU A 136 -6.31 -14.40 -9.08
C LEU A 136 -5.94 -15.49 -8.07
N CYS A 137 -4.64 -15.66 -7.82
CA CYS A 137 -4.16 -16.67 -6.90
C CYS A 137 -4.45 -16.34 -5.42
N ARG A 138 -4.46 -15.06 -5.05
CA ARG A 138 -4.93 -14.62 -3.72
C ARG A 138 -6.43 -14.85 -3.51
N HIS A 139 -7.19 -15.01 -4.59
CA HIS A 139 -8.60 -15.38 -4.59
C HIS A 139 -8.81 -16.85 -5.02
N GLU A 140 -7.81 -17.70 -4.78
CA GLU A 140 -7.84 -19.16 -4.94
C GLU A 140 -8.11 -19.67 -6.38
N LYS A 141 -8.10 -18.78 -7.38
CA LYS A 141 -8.26 -19.11 -8.81
C LYS A 141 -6.92 -19.57 -9.41
N TYR A 142 -6.36 -20.66 -8.86
CA TYR A 142 -4.99 -21.11 -9.10
C TYR A 142 -4.66 -21.39 -10.57
N ASP A 143 -5.52 -22.10 -11.30
CA ASP A 143 -5.28 -22.42 -12.73
C ASP A 143 -5.34 -21.16 -13.62
N ALA A 144 -6.27 -20.25 -13.31
CA ALA A 144 -6.37 -18.97 -14.02
C ALA A 144 -5.15 -18.09 -13.73
N ALA A 145 -4.67 -18.07 -12.49
CA ALA A 145 -3.46 -17.38 -12.10
C ALA A 145 -2.21 -17.91 -12.83
N GLU A 146 -2.06 -19.23 -12.89
CA GLU A 146 -0.98 -19.89 -13.61
C GLU A 146 -0.97 -19.49 -15.09
N LYS A 147 -2.15 -19.49 -15.73
CA LYS A 147 -2.31 -19.04 -17.13
C LYS A 147 -1.85 -17.59 -17.34
N GLN A 148 -2.21 -16.65 -16.47
CA GLN A 148 -1.82 -15.23 -16.66
C GLN A 148 -0.32 -14.99 -16.39
N MET A 149 0.26 -15.62 -15.36
CA MET A 149 1.71 -15.50 -15.11
C MET A 149 2.55 -16.14 -16.22
N LEU A 150 2.12 -17.28 -16.76
CA LEU A 150 2.80 -17.91 -17.91
C LEU A 150 2.69 -17.05 -19.19
N ARG A 151 1.57 -16.34 -19.41
CA ARG A 151 1.47 -15.34 -20.48
C ARG A 151 2.48 -14.21 -20.30
N ALA A 152 2.65 -13.68 -19.08
CA ALA A 152 3.65 -12.65 -18.78
C ALA A 152 5.08 -13.12 -19.09
N ILE A 153 5.42 -14.34 -18.66
CA ILE A 153 6.74 -14.96 -18.88
C ILE A 153 7.02 -15.20 -20.37
N ALA A 154 5.99 -15.42 -21.20
CA ALA A 154 6.13 -15.60 -22.64
C ALA A 154 6.43 -14.31 -23.42
N ILE A 155 6.33 -13.13 -22.80
CA ILE A 155 6.63 -11.85 -23.45
C ILE A 155 8.17 -11.63 -23.49
N PRO A 156 8.83 -11.54 -24.66
CA PRO A 156 10.29 -11.52 -24.75
C PRO A 156 10.99 -10.34 -24.07
N SER A 157 10.30 -9.20 -23.93
CA SER A 157 10.81 -8.00 -23.26
C SER A 157 10.64 -8.02 -21.74
N TYR A 158 10.03 -9.06 -21.16
CA TYR A 158 9.71 -9.08 -19.74
C TYR A 158 10.95 -9.38 -18.88
N ILE A 159 11.31 -8.42 -18.02
CA ILE A 159 12.53 -8.51 -17.20
C ILE A 159 12.34 -9.23 -15.86
N LEU A 160 11.09 -9.38 -15.39
CA LEU A 160 10.77 -9.93 -14.07
C LEU A 160 10.45 -11.45 -14.11
N VAL A 161 10.94 -12.19 -15.11
CA VAL A 161 10.69 -13.63 -15.29
C VAL A 161 10.97 -14.46 -14.03
N ALA A 162 12.10 -14.23 -13.36
CA ALA A 162 12.44 -14.91 -12.11
C ALA A 162 11.42 -14.64 -10.99
N GLN A 163 10.82 -13.45 -10.98
CA GLN A 163 9.79 -13.04 -10.02
C GLN A 163 8.46 -13.76 -10.29
N SER A 164 8.05 -13.83 -11.56
CA SER A 164 6.82 -14.55 -11.94
C SER A 164 6.93 -16.05 -11.70
N TYR A 165 8.11 -16.64 -11.90
CA TYR A 165 8.32 -18.04 -11.54
C TYR A 165 8.28 -18.28 -10.02
N GLU A 166 8.78 -17.36 -9.18
CA GLU A 166 8.55 -17.44 -7.73
C GLU A 166 7.05 -17.29 -7.39
N ASN A 167 6.34 -16.35 -8.01
CA ASN A 167 4.91 -16.15 -7.79
C ASN A 167 4.10 -17.39 -8.15
N LEU A 168 4.42 -18.01 -9.30
CA LEU A 168 3.86 -19.28 -9.73
C LEU A 168 4.12 -20.35 -8.67
N ALA A 169 5.35 -20.50 -8.19
CA ALA A 169 5.65 -21.49 -7.16
C ALA A 169 4.87 -21.28 -5.87
N LEU A 170 4.86 -20.06 -5.33
CA LEU A 170 4.10 -19.69 -4.14
C LEU A 170 2.60 -19.93 -4.33
N CYS A 171 2.09 -19.68 -5.54
CA CYS A 171 0.72 -19.99 -5.90
C CYS A 171 0.42 -21.49 -5.88
N GLN A 172 1.31 -22.30 -6.47
CA GLN A 172 1.18 -23.75 -6.50
C GLN A 172 1.35 -24.39 -5.11
N LEU A 173 2.14 -23.79 -4.20
CA LEU A 173 2.16 -24.20 -2.78
C LEU A 173 0.79 -23.98 -2.11
N LYS A 174 0.13 -22.83 -2.34
CA LYS A 174 -1.24 -22.59 -1.84
C LYS A 174 -2.25 -23.58 -2.45
N ALA A 175 -2.07 -23.93 -3.72
CA ALA A 175 -2.84 -24.97 -4.42
C ALA A 175 -2.51 -26.43 -4.01
N LYS A 176 -1.55 -26.63 -3.08
CA LYS A 176 -1.01 -27.94 -2.67
C LYS A 176 -0.39 -28.77 -3.82
N GLN A 177 0.05 -28.10 -4.89
CA GLN A 177 0.71 -28.67 -6.07
C GLN A 177 2.24 -28.62 -5.92
N PHE A 178 2.77 -29.38 -4.96
CA PHE A 178 4.17 -29.29 -4.52
C PHE A 178 5.21 -29.54 -5.62
N ASP A 179 4.94 -30.46 -6.56
CA ASP A 179 5.88 -30.74 -7.65
C ASP A 179 5.95 -29.59 -8.67
N LYS A 180 4.79 -29.02 -9.06
CA LYS A 180 4.77 -27.77 -9.86
C LYS A 180 5.50 -26.64 -9.15
N ALA A 181 5.28 -26.49 -7.84
CA ALA A 181 5.95 -25.47 -7.05
C ALA A 181 7.48 -25.63 -7.05
N GLN A 182 8.00 -26.86 -6.95
CA GLN A 182 9.42 -27.13 -7.06
C GLN A 182 9.96 -26.75 -8.44
N THR A 183 9.32 -27.20 -9.53
CA THR A 183 9.72 -26.87 -10.90
C THR A 183 9.73 -25.36 -11.15
N TYR A 184 8.78 -24.61 -10.60
CA TYR A 184 8.76 -23.16 -10.74
C TYR A 184 9.84 -22.47 -9.88
N LEU A 185 10.19 -22.97 -8.70
CA LEU A 185 11.34 -22.46 -7.94
C LEU A 185 12.67 -22.78 -8.64
N GLU A 186 12.82 -23.96 -9.24
CA GLU A 186 13.99 -24.33 -10.05
C GLU A 186 14.17 -23.34 -11.22
N LYS A 187 13.09 -23.01 -11.95
CA LYS A 187 13.10 -22.00 -13.00
C LYS A 187 13.41 -20.60 -12.48
N ALA A 188 12.82 -20.18 -11.36
CA ALA A 188 13.12 -18.89 -10.73
C ALA A 188 14.61 -18.76 -10.36
N ILE A 189 15.18 -19.83 -9.81
CA ILE A 189 16.61 -19.90 -9.44
C ILE A 189 17.50 -20.00 -10.69
N ALA A 190 17.07 -20.66 -11.77
CA ALA A 190 17.82 -20.68 -13.03
C ALA A 190 17.94 -19.27 -13.66
N HIS A 191 16.85 -18.48 -13.65
CA HIS A 191 16.87 -17.10 -14.12
C HIS A 191 17.59 -16.13 -13.16
N SER A 192 17.61 -16.41 -11.85
CA SER A 192 18.31 -15.57 -10.87
C SER A 192 18.96 -16.40 -9.74
N PRO A 193 20.17 -16.95 -9.95
CA PRO A 193 20.79 -17.95 -9.06
C PRO A 193 21.09 -17.48 -7.63
N ASN A 194 21.16 -16.16 -7.42
CA ASN A 194 21.46 -15.50 -6.16
C ASN A 194 20.25 -14.75 -5.58
N ARG A 195 19.02 -15.02 -6.07
CA ARG A 195 17.82 -14.36 -5.56
C ARG A 195 17.42 -14.98 -4.22
N ALA A 196 17.80 -14.30 -3.14
CA ALA A 196 17.65 -14.78 -1.77
C ALA A 196 16.24 -15.30 -1.43
N SER A 197 15.18 -14.61 -1.86
CA SER A 197 13.80 -15.05 -1.66
C SER A 197 13.48 -16.38 -2.36
N SER A 198 13.90 -16.59 -3.62
CA SER A 198 13.71 -17.88 -4.30
C SER A 198 14.48 -19.02 -3.61
N LEU A 199 15.69 -18.74 -3.10
CA LEU A 199 16.50 -19.70 -2.35
C LEU A 199 15.84 -20.06 -1.01
N LEU A 200 15.29 -19.08 -0.29
CA LEU A 200 14.54 -19.26 0.96
C LEU A 200 13.25 -20.09 0.74
N GLN A 201 12.51 -19.83 -0.34
CA GLN A 201 11.31 -20.62 -0.66
C GLN A 201 11.65 -22.06 -1.07
N MET A 202 12.77 -22.28 -1.78
CA MET A 202 13.25 -23.63 -2.05
C MET A 202 13.72 -24.34 -0.78
N MET A 203 14.44 -23.64 0.12
CA MET A 203 14.82 -24.16 1.43
C MET A 203 13.59 -24.58 2.27
N ARG A 204 12.53 -23.74 2.29
CA ARG A 204 11.22 -24.05 2.91
C ARG A 204 10.58 -25.30 2.32
N LEU A 205 10.56 -25.42 0.98
CA LEU A 205 9.98 -26.59 0.31
C LEU A 205 10.78 -27.88 0.59
N GLN A 206 12.10 -27.85 0.54
CA GLN A 206 12.90 -29.06 0.81
C GLN A 206 12.87 -29.46 2.29
N TYR A 207 12.77 -28.51 3.22
CA TYR A 207 12.45 -28.78 4.62
C TYR A 207 11.09 -29.49 4.75
N ALA A 208 10.04 -28.98 4.08
CA ALA A 208 8.71 -29.58 4.09
C ALA A 208 8.67 -31.00 3.49
N LYS A 209 9.54 -31.28 2.52
CA LYS A 209 9.76 -32.62 1.92
C LYS A 209 10.67 -33.53 2.75
N SER A 210 11.13 -33.07 3.92
CA SER A 210 12.12 -33.73 4.79
C SER A 210 13.49 -34.01 4.15
N ASP A 211 13.81 -33.39 3.01
CA ASP A 211 15.17 -33.40 2.46
C ASP A 211 16.01 -32.30 3.12
N TYR A 212 16.38 -32.54 4.37
CA TYR A 212 17.17 -31.59 5.16
C TYR A 212 18.58 -31.38 4.59
N LYS A 213 19.12 -32.32 3.80
CA LYS A 213 20.44 -32.16 3.15
C LYS A 213 20.34 -31.16 2.01
N LEU A 214 19.33 -31.30 1.15
CA LEU A 214 19.10 -30.36 0.07
C LEU A 214 18.66 -28.99 0.61
N ALA A 215 17.82 -28.94 1.65
CA ALA A 215 17.47 -27.71 2.36
C ALA A 215 18.71 -26.97 2.90
N GLN A 216 19.65 -27.68 3.54
CA GLN A 216 20.92 -27.11 3.99
C GLN A 216 21.78 -26.57 2.83
N SER A 217 21.76 -27.20 1.64
CA SER A 217 22.47 -26.67 0.47
C SER A 217 21.88 -25.33 -0.01
N TYR A 218 20.55 -25.18 0.05
CA TYR A 218 19.88 -23.92 -0.27
C TYR A 218 20.06 -22.87 0.83
N LEU A 219 20.16 -23.27 2.11
CA LEU A 219 20.57 -22.39 3.21
C LEU A 219 21.96 -21.78 2.94
N HIS A 220 22.96 -22.59 2.61
CA HIS A 220 24.30 -22.09 2.33
C HIS A 220 24.33 -21.13 1.13
N ARG A 221 23.54 -21.40 0.08
CA ARG A 221 23.37 -20.48 -1.05
C ARG A 221 22.66 -19.19 -0.64
N TYR A 222 21.62 -19.28 0.18
CA TYR A 222 20.90 -18.12 0.72
C TYR A 222 21.86 -17.21 1.51
N GLU A 223 22.60 -17.79 2.46
CA GLU A 223 23.63 -17.12 3.27
C GLU A 223 24.68 -16.41 2.42
N LYS A 224 25.18 -17.06 1.37
CA LYS A 224 26.14 -16.47 0.44
C LYS A 224 25.54 -15.35 -0.41
N SER A 225 24.23 -15.40 -0.68
CA SER A 225 23.52 -14.45 -1.54
C SER A 225 23.04 -13.18 -0.82
N THR A 226 22.75 -13.27 0.49
CA THR A 226 22.21 -12.13 1.26
C THR A 226 23.24 -11.52 2.21
N ARG A 227 23.16 -10.19 2.37
CA ARG A 227 23.85 -9.47 3.46
C ARG A 227 22.94 -9.20 4.66
N ARG A 228 21.68 -9.63 4.59
CA ARG A 228 20.64 -9.40 5.60
C ARG A 228 19.82 -10.67 5.77
N PHE A 229 19.99 -11.30 6.92
CA PHE A 229 19.12 -12.38 7.37
C PHE A 229 17.72 -11.87 7.68
N THR A 230 16.76 -12.79 7.74
CA THR A 230 15.44 -12.59 8.33
C THR A 230 15.28 -13.51 9.53
N ALA A 231 14.39 -13.17 10.46
CA ALA A 231 14.09 -14.03 11.60
C ALA A 231 13.61 -15.42 11.15
N ASP A 232 12.69 -15.46 10.17
CA ASP A 232 12.29 -16.64 9.39
C ASP A 232 13.45 -17.57 9.04
N ALA A 233 14.42 -17.06 8.27
CA ALA A 233 15.48 -17.87 7.70
C ALA A 233 16.38 -18.47 8.79
N LEU A 234 16.55 -17.78 9.91
CA LEU A 234 17.28 -18.29 11.07
C LEU A 234 16.48 -19.34 11.85
N ALA A 235 15.18 -19.14 12.00
CA ALA A 235 14.29 -20.12 12.63
C ALA A 235 14.19 -21.42 11.81
N LEU A 236 14.10 -21.31 10.49
CA LEU A 236 14.14 -22.45 9.59
C LEU A 236 15.52 -23.12 9.55
N ALA A 237 16.61 -22.35 9.58
CA ALA A 237 17.96 -22.91 9.71
C ALA A 237 18.12 -23.72 11.01
N PHE A 238 17.63 -23.21 12.14
CA PHE A 238 17.52 -23.96 13.40
C PHE A 238 16.79 -25.29 13.16
N LYS A 239 15.59 -25.28 12.59
CA LYS A 239 14.78 -26.49 12.36
C LYS A 239 15.44 -27.50 11.41
N ILE A 240 16.14 -27.05 10.37
CA ILE A 240 16.90 -27.92 9.46
C ILE A 240 17.98 -28.68 10.24
N PHE A 241 18.82 -27.97 11.00
CA PHE A 241 19.89 -28.62 11.77
C PHE A 241 19.37 -29.43 12.95
N ASP A 242 18.23 -29.06 13.53
CA ASP A 242 17.60 -29.80 14.62
C ASP A 242 17.10 -31.18 14.16
N ASN A 243 16.40 -31.22 13.02
CA ASN A 243 15.93 -32.47 12.40
C ASN A 243 17.06 -33.34 11.85
N GLN A 244 18.24 -32.77 11.56
CA GLN A 244 19.47 -33.52 11.28
C GLN A 244 20.17 -34.07 12.55
N GLY A 245 19.65 -33.80 13.75
CA GLY A 245 20.28 -34.15 15.03
C GLY A 245 21.47 -33.27 15.42
N ASN A 246 21.80 -32.23 14.64
CA ASN A 246 22.94 -31.35 14.88
C ASN A 246 22.58 -30.23 15.88
N LYS A 247 22.26 -30.63 17.11
CA LYS A 247 21.81 -29.75 18.20
C LYS A 247 22.75 -28.57 18.47
N ARG A 248 24.06 -28.73 18.27
CA ARG A 248 25.05 -27.65 18.43
C ARG A 248 24.88 -26.55 17.38
N ILE A 249 24.79 -26.91 16.10
CA ILE A 249 24.60 -25.90 15.04
C ILE A 249 23.19 -25.31 15.13
N SER A 250 22.18 -26.13 15.40
CA SER A 250 20.80 -25.68 15.68
C SER A 250 20.78 -24.56 16.72
N LYS A 251 21.28 -24.79 17.95
CA LYS A 251 21.35 -23.76 19.01
C LYS A 251 22.15 -22.50 18.62
N ASN A 252 23.16 -22.60 17.75
CA ASN A 252 23.87 -21.41 17.24
C ASN A 252 22.95 -20.51 16.40
N TYR A 253 22.10 -21.08 15.53
CA TYR A 253 21.11 -20.32 14.77
C TYR A 253 20.03 -19.71 15.69
N GLY A 254 19.56 -20.45 16.70
CA GLY A 254 18.62 -19.93 17.71
C GLY A 254 19.19 -18.75 18.52
N ASN A 255 20.46 -18.85 18.95
CA ASN A 255 21.16 -17.76 19.63
C ASN A 255 21.36 -16.53 18.71
N MET A 256 21.67 -16.76 17.43
CA MET A 256 21.79 -15.70 16.44
C MET A 256 20.43 -15.02 16.17
N LEU A 257 19.34 -15.78 16.11
CA LEU A 257 17.97 -15.30 15.99
C LEU A 257 17.60 -14.34 17.13
N VAL A 258 17.79 -14.76 18.39
CA VAL A 258 17.51 -13.89 19.55
C VAL A 258 18.39 -12.65 19.55
N LYS A 259 19.67 -12.77 19.19
CA LYS A 259 20.61 -11.63 19.19
C LYS A 259 20.32 -10.61 18.08
N MET A 260 19.91 -11.05 16.89
CA MET A 260 19.68 -10.18 15.74
C MET A 260 18.24 -9.65 15.67
N PHE A 261 17.27 -10.44 16.14
CA PHE A 261 15.84 -10.15 16.00
C PHE A 261 15.06 -10.33 17.32
N PRO A 262 15.51 -9.76 18.46
CA PRO A 262 14.95 -10.05 19.79
C PRO A 262 13.44 -9.77 19.93
N ASN A 263 12.90 -8.87 19.11
CA ASN A 263 11.48 -8.51 19.13
C ASN A 263 10.59 -9.34 18.17
N SER A 264 11.17 -10.19 17.32
CA SER A 264 10.44 -10.98 16.34
C SER A 264 9.58 -12.07 17.00
N PHE A 265 8.61 -12.61 16.26
CA PHE A 265 7.78 -13.70 16.76
C PHE A 265 8.62 -14.97 16.96
N GLU A 266 9.51 -15.27 16.02
CA GLU A 266 10.36 -16.45 15.98
C GLU A 266 11.35 -16.45 17.16
N ALA A 267 11.98 -15.30 17.45
CA ALA A 267 12.88 -15.18 18.61
C ALA A 267 12.15 -15.42 19.94
N LYS A 268 10.90 -14.94 20.06
CA LYS A 268 10.05 -15.19 21.24
C LYS A 268 9.64 -16.66 21.34
N GLN A 269 9.28 -17.31 20.23
CA GLN A 269 9.01 -18.75 20.21
C GLN A 269 10.26 -19.57 20.58
N TYR A 270 11.43 -19.21 20.08
CA TYR A 270 12.68 -19.89 20.45
C TYR A 270 12.94 -19.84 21.96
N ILE A 271 12.76 -18.67 22.60
CA ILE A 271 12.92 -18.53 24.05
C ILE A 271 11.84 -19.31 24.83
N LEU A 272 10.61 -19.36 24.32
CA LEU A 272 9.47 -19.98 24.99
C LEU A 272 9.45 -21.51 24.90
N ASN A 273 9.81 -22.08 23.73
CA ASN A 273 9.60 -23.49 23.42
C ASN A 273 10.63 -24.09 22.43
N GLU A 274 11.81 -23.48 22.27
CA GLU A 274 12.86 -23.88 21.31
C GLU A 274 12.34 -24.06 19.86
N LEU A 275 11.43 -23.17 19.41
CA LEU A 275 10.81 -23.21 18.07
C LEU A 275 10.01 -24.50 17.82
N TYR A 276 9.18 -24.89 18.79
CA TYR A 276 8.32 -26.08 18.69
C TYR A 276 7.56 -26.15 17.36
N GLN A 277 6.95 -25.03 16.93
CA GLN A 277 6.29 -24.90 15.64
C GLN A 277 6.66 -23.59 14.94
N ILE A 278 6.90 -23.64 13.63
CA ILE A 278 7.04 -22.49 12.72
C ILE A 278 6.18 -22.68 11.46
N ASP A 279 6.00 -21.62 10.65
CA ASP A 279 5.24 -21.68 9.39
C ASP A 279 5.69 -22.80 8.44
N ALA A 280 6.98 -23.14 8.43
CA ALA A 280 7.51 -24.22 7.60
C ALA A 280 7.07 -25.63 8.06
N ASP A 281 6.72 -25.81 9.34
CA ASP A 281 6.19 -27.08 9.85
C ASP A 281 4.77 -27.32 9.31
N LYS A 282 3.95 -26.27 9.23
CA LYS A 282 2.62 -26.33 8.59
C LYS A 282 2.73 -26.72 7.12
N LEU A 283 3.70 -26.17 6.39
CA LEU A 283 3.97 -26.58 5.00
C LEU A 283 4.38 -28.06 4.91
N ALA A 284 5.13 -28.56 5.90
CA ALA A 284 5.49 -29.98 6.00
C ALA A 284 4.27 -30.87 6.32
N GLU A 285 3.31 -30.39 7.10
CA GLU A 285 2.03 -31.07 7.37
C GLU A 285 1.16 -31.14 6.12
N ASP A 286 0.98 -30.02 5.41
CA ASP A 286 0.24 -29.95 4.15
C ASP A 286 0.88 -30.86 3.07
N TYR A 287 2.21 -30.92 3.00
CA TYR A 287 2.91 -31.84 2.10
C TYR A 287 2.63 -33.31 2.47
N ARG A 288 2.81 -33.69 3.75
CA ARG A 288 2.52 -35.05 4.24
C ARG A 288 1.08 -35.48 3.96
N ALA A 289 0.11 -34.58 4.16
CA ALA A 289 -1.31 -34.84 3.87
C ALA A 289 -1.57 -35.06 2.36
N SER A 290 -0.88 -34.33 1.48
CA SER A 290 -1.03 -34.51 0.01
C SER A 290 -0.60 -35.90 -0.47
N LEU A 291 0.39 -36.52 0.20
CA LEU A 291 0.88 -37.86 -0.13
C LEU A 291 -0.14 -38.95 0.26
N SER A 292 -0.81 -38.83 1.40
CA SER A 292 -1.86 -39.78 1.80
C SER A 292 -3.08 -39.76 0.88
N ASP A 293 -3.49 -38.58 0.43
CA ASP A 293 -4.58 -38.44 -0.55
C ASP A 293 -4.27 -39.14 -1.88
N HIS A 294 -3.03 -39.04 -2.35
CA HIS A 294 -2.59 -39.70 -3.58
C HIS A 294 -2.52 -41.23 -3.44
N SER A 295 -2.18 -41.74 -2.25
CA SER A 295 -2.25 -43.18 -1.94
C SER A 295 -3.69 -43.70 -2.04
N SER A 296 -4.66 -43.00 -1.44
CA SER A 296 -6.08 -43.38 -1.49
C SER A 296 -6.67 -43.32 -2.91
N ARG A 297 -6.24 -42.35 -3.73
CA ARG A 297 -6.67 -42.23 -5.14
C ARG A 297 -6.06 -43.31 -6.04
N LYS A 298 -4.82 -43.76 -5.77
CA LYS A 298 -4.19 -44.87 -6.51
C LYS A 298 -4.83 -46.23 -6.23
N SER A 299 -5.36 -46.48 -5.02
CA SER A 299 -6.00 -47.77 -4.69
C SER A 299 -7.44 -47.90 -5.22
N LYS A 300 -8.13 -46.78 -5.49
CA LYS A 300 -9.46 -46.77 -6.11
C LYS A 300 -9.40 -47.12 -7.61
N LYS A 301 -9.26 -48.43 -7.90
CA LYS A 301 -9.69 -48.99 -9.19
C LYS A 301 -11.13 -48.52 -9.47
N ARG A 302 -11.37 -48.03 -10.69
CA ARG A 302 -12.62 -47.38 -11.09
C ARG A 302 -13.78 -48.38 -11.13
N ILE A 303 -14.49 -48.53 -10.01
CA ILE A 303 -15.80 -49.21 -9.99
C ILE A 303 -16.80 -48.28 -10.68
N VAL A 304 -17.28 -48.68 -11.85
CA VAL A 304 -18.31 -47.95 -12.58
C VAL A 304 -19.67 -48.33 -12.00
N VAL A 305 -20.26 -47.42 -11.23
CA VAL A 305 -21.70 -47.47 -10.89
C VAL A 305 -22.40 -46.42 -11.73
N LEU A 306 -23.49 -46.81 -12.39
CA LEU A 306 -24.27 -45.95 -13.28
C LEU A 306 -25.49 -45.36 -12.56
N SER A 307 -25.92 -44.18 -13.05
CA SER A 307 -27.20 -43.49 -12.77
C SER A 307 -27.30 -42.68 -11.46
N PRO A 308 -28.16 -41.63 -11.39
CA PRO A 308 -28.61 -40.70 -12.44
C PRO A 308 -28.49 -39.20 -12.04
N LYS A 309 -28.86 -38.26 -12.94
CA LYS A 309 -28.83 -36.80 -12.73
C LYS A 309 -29.91 -36.27 -11.77
N THR A 310 -29.55 -35.27 -10.95
CA THR A 310 -30.40 -34.12 -10.54
C THR A 310 -29.52 -32.86 -10.29
N SER A 311 -30.12 -31.68 -10.15
CA SER A 311 -29.48 -30.36 -10.33
C SER A 311 -29.83 -29.32 -9.25
N SER A 312 -28.91 -28.35 -9.01
CA SER A 312 -29.11 -26.98 -8.43
C SER A 312 -29.71 -26.87 -7.01
N SER A 313 -29.48 -25.84 -6.18
CA SER A 313 -28.80 -24.52 -6.29
C SER A 313 -28.60 -23.90 -4.89
N ASP A 314 -27.54 -23.08 -4.71
CA ASP A 314 -27.42 -21.85 -3.86
C ASP A 314 -27.77 -21.91 -2.33
N GLU A 315 -27.33 -21.04 -1.41
CA GLU A 315 -26.60 -19.75 -1.48
C GLU A 315 -25.81 -19.43 -0.17
N ASN A 316 -24.84 -18.51 -0.25
CA ASN A 316 -24.19 -17.63 0.75
C ASN A 316 -24.21 -17.90 2.30
N ASP A 317 -23.00 -17.76 2.87
CA ASP A 317 -22.68 -16.70 3.86
C ASP A 317 -21.18 -16.27 3.68
N SER A 318 -20.53 -15.59 4.64
CA SER A 318 -19.56 -14.53 4.33
C SER A 318 -18.60 -14.09 5.46
N LEU A 319 -17.80 -13.05 5.20
CA LEU A 319 -17.05 -12.18 6.14
C LEU A 319 -15.86 -12.79 6.95
N SER A 320 -14.69 -12.14 7.12
CA SER A 320 -14.15 -10.88 6.56
C SER A 320 -12.65 -10.64 6.94
N ARG A 321 -12.05 -9.56 6.39
CA ARG A 321 -10.83 -8.81 6.83
C ARG A 321 -9.41 -9.36 6.60
N HIS A 322 -8.73 -8.86 5.56
CA HIS A 322 -7.27 -8.64 5.56
C HIS A 322 -6.89 -7.33 4.83
N GLY A 323 -6.14 -6.44 5.49
CA GLY A 323 -5.60 -5.20 4.91
C GLY A 323 -4.14 -5.34 4.49
N LEU A 324 -3.78 -4.74 3.34
CA LEU A 324 -2.50 -4.98 2.64
C LEU A 324 -1.65 -3.73 2.38
N LYS A 325 -0.35 -3.96 2.16
CA LYS A 325 0.72 -2.95 2.00
C LYS A 325 1.18 -2.89 0.51
N PRO A 326 0.94 -1.81 -0.27
CA PRO A 326 1.50 -1.61 -1.61
C PRO A 326 2.93 -1.06 -1.62
N ILE A 327 3.62 -1.19 -2.76
CA ILE A 327 3.96 -0.13 -3.75
C ILE A 327 4.80 -0.84 -4.81
N MET A 328 4.58 -0.49 -6.08
CA MET A 328 5.20 -1.01 -7.31
C MET A 328 6.74 -1.05 -7.29
N ALA A 329 7.31 -2.07 -6.63
CA ALA A 329 8.74 -2.42 -6.70
C ALA A 329 9.03 -3.89 -6.39
N ASN A 330 7.99 -4.70 -6.09
CA ASN A 330 8.09 -6.14 -5.89
C ASN A 330 6.70 -6.73 -6.11
N SER A 331 6.45 -7.30 -7.30
CA SER A 331 5.24 -8.08 -7.57
C SER A 331 5.27 -9.47 -6.90
N VAL A 332 5.93 -9.59 -5.75
CA VAL A 332 6.11 -10.83 -4.98
C VAL A 332 4.82 -11.12 -4.22
N MET A 333 4.37 -12.37 -4.20
CA MET A 333 3.36 -12.82 -3.23
C MET A 333 3.84 -12.60 -1.78
N PRO A 334 3.06 -11.94 -0.90
CA PRO A 334 3.47 -11.76 0.50
C PRO A 334 3.59 -13.11 1.23
N THR A 335 4.51 -13.18 2.19
CA THR A 335 4.66 -14.33 3.12
C THR A 335 3.78 -14.16 4.36
N ASN A 336 3.46 -15.26 5.04
CA ASN A 336 2.63 -15.28 6.26
C ASN A 336 3.08 -14.25 7.33
N GLU A 337 4.38 -14.11 7.57
CA GLU A 337 4.94 -13.10 8.50
C GLU A 337 4.58 -11.65 8.12
N GLN A 338 4.53 -11.34 6.83
CA GLN A 338 4.16 -10.01 6.34
C GLN A 338 2.67 -9.69 6.55
N GLU A 339 1.83 -10.73 6.62
CA GLU A 339 0.42 -10.66 7.03
C GLU A 339 0.29 -10.55 8.56
N ALA A 340 1.15 -11.20 9.35
CA ALA A 340 1.12 -11.11 10.81
C ALA A 340 1.41 -9.69 11.34
N GLU A 341 2.40 -9.01 10.77
CA GLU A 341 2.72 -7.62 11.12
C GLU A 341 1.60 -6.60 10.79
N SER A 342 0.67 -6.91 9.89
CA SER A 342 -0.42 -5.98 9.55
C SER A 342 -1.54 -6.00 10.60
N LYS A 343 -1.81 -7.17 11.21
CA LYS A 343 -2.89 -7.37 12.18
C LYS A 343 -2.71 -6.58 13.48
N VAL A 344 -1.46 -6.35 13.91
CA VAL A 344 -1.15 -5.66 15.17
C VAL A 344 -1.49 -4.14 15.11
N LYS A 345 -1.59 -3.55 13.92
CA LYS A 345 -1.85 -2.10 13.75
C LYS A 345 -3.30 -1.70 13.50
N SER A 346 -4.20 -2.66 13.32
CA SER A 346 -5.64 -2.41 13.08
C SER A 346 -6.52 -2.69 14.30
N GLY A 347 -5.91 -2.79 15.49
CA GLY A 347 -6.53 -3.32 16.72
C GLY A 347 -6.81 -2.30 17.82
N GLU A 348 -6.74 -0.99 17.55
CA GLU A 348 -7.13 0.05 18.51
C GLU A 348 -8.14 1.01 17.87
N ILE A 349 -9.41 0.82 18.24
CA ILE A 349 -10.50 1.81 18.43
C ILE A 349 -11.76 0.94 18.60
N ASN A 350 -12.35 0.98 19.78
CA ASN A 350 -13.78 0.75 19.98
C ASN A 350 -14.23 1.47 21.25
N HIS A 351 -15.33 2.21 21.12
CA HIS A 351 -15.96 2.92 22.24
C HIS A 351 -16.49 1.94 23.29
N ALA A 352 -16.27 2.26 24.57
CA ALA A 352 -17.06 1.73 25.67
C ALA A 352 -18.13 2.78 26.06
N SER A 353 -19.39 2.40 25.98
CA SER A 353 -20.52 3.13 26.55
C SER A 353 -20.88 2.45 27.88
N ASN A 354 -20.93 3.21 28.97
CA ASN A 354 -21.39 2.71 30.27
C ASN A 354 -22.85 3.07 30.50
N GLY A 355 -23.61 2.15 31.11
CA GLY A 355 -25.01 2.31 31.49
C GLY A 355 -25.38 1.38 32.65
N ASP A 356 -25.08 1.86 33.86
CA ASP A 356 -25.73 1.69 35.16
C ASP A 356 -26.10 0.37 35.88
N GLU A 357 -25.97 0.51 37.22
CA GLU A 357 -26.66 -0.11 38.38
C GLU A 357 -26.59 -1.63 38.70
N GLY A 358 -26.46 -1.97 40.00
CA GLY A 358 -26.75 -3.37 40.40
C GLY A 358 -26.56 -3.97 41.82
N TYR A 359 -25.89 -3.35 42.80
CA TYR A 359 -25.93 -3.73 44.25
C TYR A 359 -25.43 -5.11 44.83
N ILE A 360 -24.59 -4.99 45.89
CA ILE A 360 -24.69 -5.64 47.25
C ILE A 360 -23.71 -6.76 47.77
N GLN A 361 -22.86 -6.30 48.71
CA GLN A 361 -22.37 -6.85 50.00
C GLN A 361 -21.13 -7.79 50.18
N LYS A 362 -20.51 -7.58 51.36
CA LYS A 362 -19.16 -7.94 51.87
C LYS A 362 -19.23 -8.80 53.16
N PRO A 363 -18.08 -9.39 53.58
CA PRO A 363 -17.57 -9.30 54.98
C PRO A 363 -16.31 -8.40 55.17
N VAL A 364 -15.81 -8.20 56.41
CA VAL A 364 -14.70 -7.25 56.75
C VAL A 364 -13.83 -7.70 57.95
N ALA A 365 -12.48 -7.74 57.79
CA ALA A 365 -11.50 -7.73 58.90
C ALA A 365 -10.05 -7.43 58.43
N LYS A 366 -9.13 -6.78 59.18
CA LYS A 366 -9.19 -5.65 60.16
C LYS A 366 -7.73 -5.14 60.41
N GLU A 367 -7.52 -3.85 60.69
CA GLU A 367 -6.20 -3.20 60.95
C GLU A 367 -5.77 -3.34 62.44
N GLU A 368 -4.55 -3.01 62.93
CA GLU A 368 -3.86 -1.69 63.10
C GLU A 368 -2.55 -1.94 63.94
N PRO A 369 -1.74 -0.96 64.48
CA PRO A 369 -1.39 0.44 64.10
C PRO A 369 0.13 0.81 64.22
N ILE A 370 0.52 2.09 63.95
CA ILE A 370 1.85 2.70 64.23
C ILE A 370 1.71 4.16 64.76
N LYS A 371 2.61 4.62 65.66
CA LYS A 371 2.89 6.04 66.09
C LYS A 371 4.35 6.13 66.61
N LYS A 372 5.13 7.24 66.64
CA LYS A 372 5.00 8.69 66.29
C LYS A 372 6.38 9.42 66.33
N GLN A 373 6.38 10.73 65.97
CA GLN A 373 7.35 11.86 66.25
C GLN A 373 8.24 12.28 65.05
N ALA A 374 8.67 13.53 64.76
CA ALA A 374 8.33 14.97 65.03
C ALA A 374 9.63 15.77 64.62
N ILE A 375 9.70 16.69 63.63
CA ILE A 375 9.29 18.14 63.57
C ILE A 375 10.13 19.03 64.55
N PRO A 376 10.82 20.14 64.14
CA PRO A 376 10.15 21.42 63.75
C PRO A 376 10.84 22.52 62.84
N THR A 377 10.00 23.33 62.16
CA THR A 377 10.06 24.81 61.83
C THR A 377 11.24 25.44 61.01
N GLN A 378 11.11 26.57 60.27
CA GLN A 378 10.12 27.69 60.22
C GLN A 378 10.16 28.55 58.89
N SER A 379 9.07 29.31 58.59
CA SER A 379 8.96 30.62 57.85
C SER A 379 9.45 30.79 56.37
N ASP A 380 8.85 31.61 55.47
CA ASP A 380 7.56 32.37 55.41
C ASP A 380 7.24 32.86 53.94
N ASP A 381 6.14 33.63 53.76
CA ASP A 381 5.72 34.49 52.61
C ASP A 381 4.80 34.01 51.45
N ILE A 382 3.49 33.94 51.74
CA ILE A 382 2.40 34.88 51.35
C ILE A 382 2.00 35.16 49.86
N ILE A 383 0.78 34.69 49.49
CA ILE A 383 -0.42 35.30 48.79
C ILE A 383 -0.21 36.42 47.71
N LEU A 384 -0.82 36.46 46.50
CA LEU A 384 -2.22 36.69 46.01
C LEU A 384 -2.20 36.58 44.45
N SER A 385 -3.28 36.45 43.65
CA SER A 385 -4.73 36.27 43.84
C SER A 385 -5.41 35.83 42.53
N GLU A 386 -6.51 35.08 42.66
CA GLU A 386 -7.53 34.94 41.61
C GLU A 386 -8.58 36.06 41.79
N LYS A 387 -9.12 36.63 40.71
CA LYS A 387 -10.27 37.55 40.82
C LYS A 387 -11.21 37.48 39.62
N THR A 388 -12.37 36.90 39.87
CA THR A 388 -13.57 36.97 39.03
C THR A 388 -14.12 38.39 38.95
N VAL A 389 -14.61 38.77 37.77
CA VAL A 389 -15.61 39.83 37.60
C VAL A 389 -16.62 39.37 36.54
N THR A 390 -17.87 39.19 36.97
CA THR A 390 -19.05 39.14 36.10
C THR A 390 -19.39 40.54 35.60
N GLU A 391 -19.97 40.67 34.40
CA GLU A 391 -21.36 41.13 34.19
C GLU A 391 -21.63 41.58 32.73
N THR A 392 -22.92 41.53 32.37
CA THR A 392 -23.59 42.27 31.28
C THR A 392 -23.43 41.81 29.82
N ALA A 393 -24.58 41.73 29.15
CA ALA A 393 -24.68 41.51 27.71
C ALA A 393 -24.39 42.79 26.91
N VAL A 394 -23.59 42.67 25.85
CA VAL A 394 -23.56 43.61 24.72
C VAL A 394 -23.76 42.81 23.45
N LYS A 395 -24.81 43.15 22.69
CA LYS A 395 -24.96 42.69 21.30
C LYS A 395 -23.91 43.40 20.46
N SER A 396 -22.93 42.67 19.93
CA SER A 396 -22.13 43.12 18.80
C SER A 396 -21.98 41.98 17.79
N GLU A 397 -22.48 42.22 16.58
CA GLU A 397 -22.25 41.35 15.44
C GLU A 397 -20.77 41.46 15.05
N ILE A 398 -20.02 40.39 15.24
CA ILE A 398 -18.68 40.25 14.68
C ILE A 398 -18.68 39.00 13.81
N ASN A 399 -18.65 39.22 12.50
CA ASN A 399 -18.48 38.18 11.48
C ASN A 399 -17.23 37.34 11.78
N ARG A 400 -17.41 36.15 12.35
CA ARG A 400 -16.35 35.15 12.46
C ARG A 400 -16.27 34.39 11.14
N THR A 401 -15.49 34.92 10.21
CA THR A 401 -14.96 34.12 9.10
C THR A 401 -14.28 32.87 9.66
N PRO A 402 -14.52 31.68 9.10
CA PRO A 402 -13.88 30.46 9.60
C PRO A 402 -12.37 30.52 9.32
N MET A 403 -11.58 30.71 10.38
CA MET A 403 -10.12 30.62 10.27
C MET A 403 -9.72 29.20 9.88
N VAL A 404 -9.19 29.06 8.66
CA VAL A 404 -8.59 27.81 8.18
C VAL A 404 -7.33 27.54 9.00
N SER A 405 -7.38 26.57 9.90
CA SER A 405 -6.19 26.13 10.65
C SER A 405 -5.22 25.43 9.70
N LEU A 406 -4.14 26.13 9.36
CA LEU A 406 -3.05 25.58 8.56
C LEU A 406 -2.34 24.46 9.34
N PRO A 407 -2.01 23.32 8.72
CA PRO A 407 -1.25 22.28 9.38
C PRO A 407 0.16 22.76 9.73
N ILE A 408 0.58 22.51 10.96
CA ILE A 408 1.89 22.86 11.51
C ILE A 408 2.60 21.64 12.09
N HIS A 409 3.92 21.73 12.19
CA HIS A 409 4.78 20.78 12.90
C HIS A 409 5.63 21.55 13.91
N VAL A 410 5.76 21.03 15.13
CA VAL A 410 6.65 21.56 16.17
C VAL A 410 7.92 20.72 16.17
N VAL A 411 9.07 21.34 15.92
CA VAL A 411 10.36 20.66 15.81
C VAL A 411 10.74 20.00 17.15
N ILE A 412 11.05 18.70 17.11
CA ILE A 412 11.51 17.93 18.28
C ILE A 412 13.00 17.54 18.17
N LYS A 413 13.54 16.98 19.25
CA LYS A 413 14.96 16.56 19.31
C LYS A 413 15.25 15.47 18.28
N GLY A 414 16.14 15.78 17.33
CA GLY A 414 16.57 14.87 16.26
C GLY A 414 15.97 15.20 14.89
N ASP A 415 15.04 16.15 14.81
CA ASP A 415 14.52 16.60 13.52
C ASP A 415 15.55 17.37 12.70
N SER A 416 15.39 17.25 11.38
CA SER A 416 16.07 18.09 10.40
C SER A 416 15.07 18.48 9.31
N LEU A 417 15.31 19.58 8.60
CA LEU A 417 14.41 20.03 7.54
C LEU A 417 14.21 18.95 6.45
N PHE A 418 15.24 18.13 6.21
CA PHE A 418 15.17 16.96 5.34
C PHE A 418 14.31 15.82 5.92
N ALA A 419 14.44 15.51 7.21
CA ALA A 419 13.61 14.50 7.88
C ALA A 419 12.12 14.90 7.89
N ILE A 420 11.83 16.16 8.19
CA ILE A 420 10.48 16.75 8.17
C ILE A 420 9.93 16.74 6.73
N SER A 421 10.72 17.20 5.75
CA SER A 421 10.40 17.14 4.31
C SER A 421 10.02 15.72 3.87
N LYS A 422 10.80 14.72 4.27
CA LYS A 422 10.56 13.31 3.96
C LYS A 422 9.35 12.73 4.71
N HIS A 423 9.15 13.09 5.98
CA HIS A 423 8.05 12.59 6.81
C HIS A 423 6.68 13.05 6.29
N TYR A 424 6.55 14.34 5.99
CA TYR A 424 5.30 14.92 5.48
C TYR A 424 5.18 14.87 3.94
N ASN A 425 6.19 14.35 3.25
CA ASN A 425 6.30 14.31 1.78
C ASN A 425 6.14 15.70 1.12
N ILE A 426 6.73 16.72 1.72
CA ILE A 426 6.71 18.11 1.23
C ILE A 426 8.09 18.42 0.67
N VAL A 427 8.16 18.94 -0.56
CA VAL A 427 9.42 19.39 -1.18
C VAL A 427 10.15 20.37 -0.24
N MET A 428 11.41 20.08 0.10
CA MET A 428 12.17 20.85 1.09
C MET A 428 12.22 22.36 0.77
N LYS A 429 12.36 22.72 -0.52
CA LYS A 429 12.30 24.12 -1.01
C LYS A 429 10.95 24.82 -0.73
N SER A 430 9.85 24.07 -0.65
CA SER A 430 8.54 24.60 -0.24
C SER A 430 8.49 24.87 1.26
N LEU A 431 9.00 23.96 2.11
CA LEU A 431 9.13 24.21 3.55
C LEU A 431 10.04 25.40 3.86
N GLU A 432 11.19 25.51 3.16
CA GLU A 432 12.09 26.67 3.24
C GLU A 432 11.32 27.97 2.95
N ARG A 433 10.57 28.00 1.84
CA ARG A 433 9.81 29.18 1.39
C ARG A 433 8.66 29.57 2.31
N TRP A 434 7.84 28.61 2.74
CA TRP A 434 6.67 28.87 3.58
C TRP A 434 7.07 29.36 4.98
N ASN A 435 8.18 28.84 5.50
CA ASN A 435 8.71 29.17 6.83
C ASN A 435 9.83 30.23 6.80
N LYS A 436 10.08 30.85 5.64
CA LYS A 436 11.08 31.92 5.44
C LYS A 436 12.51 31.54 5.87
N LEU A 437 12.85 30.25 5.83
CA LEU A 437 14.16 29.74 6.25
C LEU A 437 15.23 30.15 5.24
N ARG A 438 16.35 30.72 5.73
CA ARG A 438 17.53 31.08 4.93
C ARG A 438 18.70 30.17 5.28
N ARG A 439 19.58 29.90 4.30
CA ARG A 439 20.76 29.04 4.50
C ARG A 439 21.92 29.84 5.13
N PRO A 440 22.70 29.25 6.06
CA PRO A 440 22.48 27.95 6.70
C PRO A 440 21.31 28.01 7.70
N TYR A 441 20.33 27.11 7.57
CA TYR A 441 19.19 27.04 8.48
C TYR A 441 19.52 26.13 9.68
N LEU A 442 19.27 26.63 10.89
CA LEU A 442 19.40 25.88 12.13
C LEU A 442 18.01 25.80 12.78
N LEU A 443 17.38 24.63 12.74
CA LEU A 443 16.12 24.39 13.44
C LEU A 443 16.38 24.18 14.93
N LYS A 444 15.59 24.83 15.77
CA LYS A 444 15.61 24.68 17.23
C LYS A 444 14.41 23.84 17.69
N ILE A 445 14.60 23.11 18.78
CA ILE A 445 13.52 22.38 19.43
C ILE A 445 12.46 23.40 19.88
N GLY A 446 11.20 23.19 19.48
CA GLY A 446 10.09 24.11 19.70
C GLY A 446 9.77 25.04 18.52
N ASP A 447 10.58 25.09 17.46
CA ASP A 447 10.25 25.88 16.26
C ASP A 447 8.96 25.36 15.62
N VAL A 448 8.05 26.27 15.24
CA VAL A 448 6.79 25.93 14.56
C VAL A 448 6.93 26.13 13.06
N LEU A 449 6.76 25.05 12.29
CA LEU A 449 6.83 25.05 10.83
C LEU A 449 5.47 24.78 10.20
N TYR A 450 5.01 25.69 9.33
CA TYR A 450 3.87 25.50 8.45
C TYR A 450 4.17 24.41 7.41
N LEU A 451 3.25 23.44 7.31
CA LEU A 451 3.29 22.30 6.40
C LEU A 451 2.48 22.55 5.10
N ALA A 452 1.87 23.73 4.97
CA ALA A 452 1.15 24.19 3.80
C ALA A 452 1.39 25.69 3.59
N ASP A 453 1.08 26.22 2.40
CA ASP A 453 1.32 27.63 2.09
C ASP A 453 0.44 28.56 2.95
N PRO A 454 1.01 29.44 3.80
CA PRO A 454 0.21 30.33 4.64
C PRO A 454 -0.65 31.30 3.83
N LYS A 455 -0.27 31.60 2.58
CA LYS A 455 -1.03 32.46 1.66
C LYS A 455 -2.18 31.74 0.95
N SER A 456 -2.28 30.41 1.08
CA SER A 456 -3.44 29.67 0.58
C SER A 456 -4.69 29.87 1.43
N ALA A 457 -4.53 30.24 2.70
CA ALA A 457 -5.64 30.55 3.61
C ALA A 457 -6.26 31.94 3.40
N THR A 458 -5.58 32.85 2.68
CA THR A 458 -6.03 34.24 2.42
C THR A 458 -6.58 34.45 1.00
N LYS A 459 -6.79 33.39 0.22
CA LYS A 459 -7.53 33.43 -1.06
C LYS A 459 -8.83 32.63 -0.98
N ARG A 460 -9.86 33.24 -0.40
CA ARG A 460 -11.28 32.96 -0.64
C ARG A 460 -12.04 34.27 -0.66
#